data_AF-A0A353Z6P3-F1
#
_entry.id   AF-A0A353Z6P3-F1
#
_cell.length_a   1.000
_cell.length_b   1.000
_cell.length_c   1.000
_cell.angle_alpha   90.00
_cell.angle_beta   90.00
_cell.angle_gamma   90.00
#
_symmetry.space_group_name_H-M   'P 1'
#
loop_
_entity.id
_entity.type
_entity.pdbx_description
1 polymer ?
#
loop_
_entity_poly.entity_id
_entity_poly.type
_entity_poly.pdbx_seq_one_letter_code
_entity_poly.pdbx_strand_id
1 'polypeptide(L)'
;MVVISIIAVLAALILPAVQNAREAARRAECMSNMRQIGLAFQNRGTSNTKFPSYGVYFNNGTSLEPRYSWCVELLAPLGRQDIADRWTNTAAYNVGDNLALSSLSVKILTCPTDTTAFGLDGGLSFAVNAGYSDLLAGSAAAALHSAGFEALNWNNTGNVNGPTETAVRDPFDYKVTVDSGMMWMGIVRGTMGANGEVSLSKVYNDDSQSMDSVADGLAQTILLTENVNAGESGGVRSWANPDWRSNAVVFPIDPTLGTSFNFPEPRLPLVSSTKVGGINGQTGGAEGTSPFPASFHPQGCNFLFADGHAQFMSSSMDETVYARLFTPSGTRRRNPDVRQAPLSENGF
;
A
#
# COMPACT_ATOMS: atom_id res chain seq x y z
N MET A 1 -19.96 45.72 -30.23
CA MET A 1 -18.66 45.02 -30.29
C MET A 1 -17.89 45.09 -28.97
N VAL A 2 -17.71 46.28 -28.36
CA VAL A 2 -16.92 46.47 -27.11
C VAL A 2 -17.37 45.57 -25.95
N VAL A 3 -18.68 45.44 -25.69
CA VAL A 3 -19.20 44.65 -24.56
C VAL A 3 -18.84 43.17 -24.67
N ILE A 4 -18.92 42.59 -25.87
CA ILE A 4 -18.60 41.18 -26.10
C ILE A 4 -17.10 40.94 -25.85
N SER A 5 -16.25 41.86 -26.28
CA SER A 5 -14.80 41.80 -26.04
C SER A 5 -14.46 41.82 -24.55
N ILE A 6 -15.16 42.63 -23.75
CA ILE A 6 -14.94 42.68 -22.30
C ILE A 6 -15.39 41.38 -21.62
N ILE A 7 -16.57 40.85 -21.97
CA ILE A 7 -17.07 39.57 -21.42
C ILE A 7 -16.11 38.42 -21.76
N ALA A 8 -15.61 38.37 -23.00
CA ALA A 8 -14.66 37.33 -23.42
C ALA A 8 -13.35 37.38 -22.61
N VAL A 9 -12.80 38.57 -22.34
CA VAL A 9 -11.59 38.73 -21.51
C VAL A 9 -11.85 38.33 -20.05
N LEU A 10 -12.97 38.75 -19.47
CA LEU A 10 -13.33 38.37 -18.10
C LEU A 10 -13.54 36.85 -17.98
N ALA A 11 -14.24 36.23 -18.92
CA ALA A 11 -14.46 34.79 -18.94
C ALA A 11 -13.14 34.00 -19.10
N ALA A 12 -12.22 34.47 -19.95
CA ALA A 12 -10.92 33.85 -20.14
C ALA A 12 -10.06 33.86 -18.86
N LEU A 13 -10.19 34.89 -18.02
CA LEU A 13 -9.49 34.97 -16.73
C LEU A 13 -10.15 34.11 -15.64
N ILE A 14 -11.47 33.91 -15.71
CA ILE A 14 -12.22 33.15 -14.71
C ILE A 14 -12.10 31.64 -14.95
N LEU A 15 -12.02 31.17 -16.20
CA LEU A 15 -12.03 29.74 -16.52
C LEU A 15 -10.86 28.95 -15.87
N PRO A 16 -9.59 29.40 -15.92
CA PRO A 16 -8.50 28.72 -15.23
C PRO A 16 -8.69 28.70 -13.71
N ALA A 17 -9.22 29.78 -13.14
CA ALA A 17 -9.49 29.86 -11.70
C ALA A 17 -10.56 28.86 -11.26
N VAL A 18 -11.63 28.70 -12.03
CA VAL A 18 -12.70 27.72 -11.74
C VAL A 18 -12.18 26.29 -11.85
N GLN A 19 -11.33 25.98 -12.83
CA GLN A 19 -10.74 24.66 -12.98
C GLN A 19 -9.81 24.32 -11.81
N ASN A 20 -8.95 25.26 -11.41
CA ASN A 20 -8.07 25.10 -10.24
C ASN A 20 -8.87 24.90 -8.94
N ALA A 21 -9.96 25.66 -8.76
CA ALA A 21 -10.83 25.51 -7.60
C ALA A 21 -11.51 24.13 -7.55
N ARG A 22 -11.98 23.61 -8.70
CA ARG A 22 -12.57 22.26 -8.79
C ARG A 22 -11.54 21.18 -8.43
N GLU A 23 -10.31 21.32 -8.90
CA GLU A 23 -9.27 20.35 -8.60
C GLU A 23 -8.83 20.38 -7.13
N ALA A 24 -8.72 21.58 -6.54
CA ALA A 24 -8.48 21.73 -5.12
C ALA A 24 -9.60 21.07 -4.28
N ALA A 25 -10.86 21.22 -4.70
CA ALA A 25 -11.99 20.57 -4.04
C ALA A 25 -11.93 19.04 -4.14
N ARG A 26 -11.66 18.47 -5.33
CA ARG A 26 -11.50 17.01 -5.48
C ARG A 26 -10.35 16.45 -4.66
N ARG A 27 -9.22 17.17 -4.59
CA ARG A 27 -8.08 16.79 -3.74
C ARG A 27 -8.44 16.83 -2.26
N ALA A 28 -9.19 17.86 -1.82
CA ALA A 28 -9.66 17.95 -0.45
C ALA A 28 -10.62 16.80 -0.08
N GLU A 29 -11.50 16.43 -1.00
CA GLU A 29 -12.39 15.26 -0.86
C GLU A 29 -11.59 13.95 -0.79
N CYS A 30 -10.62 13.75 -1.68
CA CYS A 30 -9.72 12.58 -1.62
C CYS A 30 -9.00 12.48 -0.27
N MET A 31 -8.36 13.56 0.19
CA MET A 31 -7.71 13.58 1.50
C MET A 31 -8.70 13.35 2.65
N SER A 32 -9.96 13.77 2.53
CA SER A 32 -11.01 13.48 3.51
C SER A 32 -11.36 11.98 3.55
N ASN A 33 -11.47 11.33 2.39
CA ASN A 33 -11.65 9.88 2.29
C ASN A 33 -10.47 9.13 2.92
N MET A 34 -9.23 9.54 2.60
CA MET A 34 -8.03 8.95 3.19
C MET A 34 -7.97 9.12 4.71
N ARG A 35 -8.37 10.27 5.27
CA ARG A 35 -8.43 10.47 6.72
C ARG A 35 -9.45 9.56 7.40
N GLN A 36 -10.61 9.32 6.78
CA GLN A 36 -11.59 8.37 7.29
C GLN A 36 -11.05 6.92 7.24
N ILE A 37 -10.31 6.58 6.19
CA ILE A 37 -9.57 5.30 6.11
C ILE A 37 -8.51 5.23 7.22
N GLY A 38 -7.77 6.31 7.48
CA GLY A 38 -6.78 6.37 8.56
C GLY A 38 -7.38 6.14 9.94
N LEU A 39 -8.55 6.74 10.22
CA LEU A 39 -9.29 6.47 11.44
C LEU A 39 -9.71 4.99 11.53
N ALA A 40 -10.16 4.40 10.43
CA ALA A 40 -10.49 2.98 10.37
C ALA A 40 -9.27 2.10 10.68
N PHE A 41 -8.10 2.43 10.14
CA PHE A 41 -6.84 1.74 10.45
C PHE A 41 -6.47 1.84 11.94
N GLN A 42 -6.63 3.02 12.56
CA GLN A 42 -6.35 3.20 13.99
C GLN A 42 -7.31 2.42 14.87
N ASN A 43 -8.61 2.44 14.55
CA ASN A 43 -9.63 1.63 15.24
C ASN A 43 -9.31 0.13 15.12
N ARG A 44 -8.89 -0.31 13.92
CA ARG A 44 -8.50 -1.70 13.67
C ARG A 44 -7.16 -2.06 14.35
N GLY A 45 -6.22 -1.14 14.45
CA GLY A 45 -4.92 -1.35 15.09
C GLY A 45 -5.04 -1.45 16.62
N THR A 46 -5.90 -0.62 17.22
CA THR A 46 -6.17 -0.64 18.67
C THR A 46 -6.94 -1.90 19.10
N SER A 47 -7.86 -2.43 18.28
CA SER A 47 -8.62 -3.64 18.64
C SER A 47 -7.84 -4.95 18.51
N ASN A 48 -6.92 -5.04 17.53
CA ASN A 48 -6.30 -6.30 17.09
C ASN A 48 -4.76 -6.25 17.15
N THR A 49 -4.19 -5.32 17.91
CA THR A 49 -2.75 -5.12 18.21
C THR A 49 -1.84 -4.75 17.04
N LYS A 50 -2.14 -5.15 15.81
CA LYS A 50 -1.35 -4.87 14.60
C LYS A 50 -2.20 -4.23 13.50
N PHE A 51 -1.56 -3.47 12.63
CA PHE A 51 -2.15 -3.08 11.35
C PHE A 51 -2.54 -4.34 10.55
N PRO A 52 -3.58 -4.26 9.70
CA PRO A 52 -4.01 -5.40 8.91
C PRO A 52 -2.91 -5.84 7.94
N SER A 53 -3.07 -7.03 7.38
CA SER A 53 -2.24 -7.45 6.25
C SER A 53 -2.69 -6.75 4.98
N TYR A 54 -1.78 -6.46 4.05
CA TYR A 54 -2.21 -5.92 2.75
C TYR A 54 -3.16 -6.92 2.05
N GLY A 55 -2.86 -8.21 2.19
CA GLY A 55 -3.64 -9.31 1.65
C GLY A 55 -3.46 -10.57 2.49
N VAL A 56 -4.56 -11.30 2.65
CA VAL A 56 -4.62 -12.57 3.38
C VAL A 56 -4.73 -13.72 2.38
N TYR A 57 -3.93 -14.76 2.60
CA TYR A 57 -3.91 -15.98 1.82
C TYR A 57 -4.14 -17.20 2.71
N PHE A 58 -4.86 -18.18 2.21
CA PHE A 58 -5.06 -19.46 2.87
C PHE A 58 -4.00 -20.45 2.42
N ASN A 59 -3.27 -21.02 3.37
CA ASN A 59 -2.38 -22.14 3.10
C ASN A 59 -3.14 -23.47 3.29
N ASN A 60 -3.36 -24.18 2.19
CA ASN A 60 -4.01 -25.50 2.17
C ASN A 60 -3.00 -26.67 2.35
N GLY A 61 -1.70 -26.36 2.51
CA GLY A 61 -0.59 -27.30 2.63
C GLY A 61 0.23 -27.47 1.34
N THR A 62 -0.31 -27.10 0.18
CA THR A 62 0.36 -27.23 -1.13
C THR A 62 0.41 -25.92 -1.92
N SER A 63 -0.51 -25.00 -1.68
CA SER A 63 -0.58 -23.69 -2.33
C SER A 63 -1.12 -22.60 -1.39
N LEU A 64 -0.91 -21.35 -1.80
CA LEU A 64 -1.49 -20.17 -1.16
C LEU A 64 -2.65 -19.65 -2.00
N GLU A 65 -3.86 -19.76 -1.45
CA GLU A 65 -5.09 -19.35 -2.11
C GLU A 65 -5.52 -17.94 -1.65
N PRO A 66 -5.82 -17.01 -2.57
CA PRO A 66 -6.18 -15.64 -2.19
C PRO A 66 -7.48 -15.59 -1.40
N ARG A 67 -7.52 -14.83 -0.31
CA ARG A 67 -8.71 -14.67 0.54
C ARG A 67 -9.32 -13.29 0.47
N TYR A 68 -8.61 -12.26 0.93
CA TYR A 68 -9.10 -10.88 0.92
C TYR A 68 -7.99 -9.87 1.20
N SER A 69 -8.18 -8.63 0.76
CA SER A 69 -7.30 -7.50 1.04
C SER A 69 -7.61 -6.82 2.38
N TRP A 70 -6.74 -5.89 2.78
CA TRP A 70 -6.92 -4.98 3.92
C TRP A 70 -8.29 -4.27 3.93
N CYS A 71 -8.90 -4.04 2.76
CA CYS A 71 -10.18 -3.34 2.66
C CYS A 71 -11.30 -4.08 3.41
N VAL A 72 -11.32 -5.42 3.35
CA VAL A 72 -12.32 -6.25 4.04
C VAL A 72 -12.24 -6.06 5.56
N GLU A 73 -11.02 -6.00 6.10
CA GLU A 73 -10.79 -5.82 7.53
C GLU A 73 -11.20 -4.43 8.03
N LEU A 74 -11.29 -3.44 7.13
CA LEU A 74 -11.70 -2.08 7.45
C LEU A 74 -13.19 -1.81 7.23
N LEU A 75 -13.95 -2.72 6.63
CA LEU A 75 -15.38 -2.48 6.36
C LEU A 75 -16.17 -2.10 7.61
N ALA A 76 -16.02 -2.88 8.69
CA ALA A 76 -16.70 -2.61 9.95
C ALA A 76 -16.27 -1.26 10.57
N PRO A 77 -14.97 -0.96 10.75
CA PRO A 77 -14.49 0.37 11.17
C PRO A 77 -14.90 1.54 10.25
N LEU A 78 -15.11 1.29 8.96
CA LEU A 78 -15.61 2.26 7.98
C LEU A 78 -17.14 2.44 8.01
N GLY A 79 -17.85 1.72 8.89
CA GLY A 79 -19.31 1.77 8.99
C GLY A 79 -20.06 0.96 7.94
N ARG A 80 -19.39 0.08 7.19
CA ARG A 80 -19.98 -0.84 6.20
C ARG A 80 -20.28 -2.21 6.78
N GLN A 81 -21.03 -2.23 7.88
CA GLN A 81 -21.46 -3.47 8.53
C GLN A 81 -22.35 -4.33 7.62
N ASP A 82 -23.09 -3.68 6.72
CA ASP A 82 -23.93 -4.32 5.70
C ASP A 82 -23.15 -5.30 4.79
N ILE A 83 -21.90 -4.98 4.49
CA ILE A 83 -20.99 -5.85 3.72
C ILE A 83 -20.22 -6.77 4.67
N ALA A 84 -19.73 -6.24 5.79
CA ALA A 84 -18.88 -6.99 6.73
C ALA A 84 -19.58 -8.25 7.26
N ASP A 85 -20.85 -8.15 7.66
CA ASP A 85 -21.63 -9.27 8.22
C ASP A 85 -21.91 -10.38 7.19
N ARG A 86 -21.91 -10.03 5.90
CA ARG A 86 -22.15 -10.96 4.80
C ARG A 86 -20.87 -11.57 4.25
N TRP A 87 -19.72 -10.98 4.55
CA TRP A 87 -18.43 -11.45 4.07
C TRP A 87 -18.06 -12.78 4.75
N THR A 88 -17.67 -13.77 3.94
CA THR A 88 -17.25 -15.07 4.47
C THR A 88 -15.75 -15.27 4.30
N ASN A 89 -15.04 -15.49 5.40
CA ASN A 89 -13.58 -15.67 5.35
C ASN A 89 -13.17 -17.04 4.76
N THR A 90 -14.09 -18.01 4.73
CA THR A 90 -13.87 -19.39 4.26
C THR A 90 -13.82 -19.52 2.74
N ALA A 91 -14.32 -18.53 2.00
CA ALA A 91 -14.24 -18.47 0.54
C ALA A 91 -13.20 -17.44 0.07
N ALA A 92 -12.74 -17.57 -1.17
CA ALA A 92 -11.90 -16.55 -1.80
C ALA A 92 -12.70 -15.28 -2.11
N TYR A 93 -12.04 -14.14 -2.24
CA TYR A 93 -12.67 -12.85 -2.56
C TYR A 93 -13.47 -12.87 -3.86
N ASN A 94 -13.06 -13.71 -4.82
CA ASN A 94 -13.60 -13.77 -6.17
C ASN A 94 -14.56 -14.95 -6.41
N VAL A 95 -15.14 -15.52 -5.35
CA VAL A 95 -16.05 -16.67 -5.46
C VAL A 95 -17.38 -16.37 -4.75
N GLY A 96 -18.49 -16.79 -5.37
CA GLY A 96 -19.82 -16.77 -4.77
C GLY A 96 -20.24 -15.38 -4.28
N ASP A 97 -20.75 -15.32 -3.05
CA ASP A 97 -21.21 -14.08 -2.43
C ASP A 97 -20.09 -13.05 -2.26
N ASN A 98 -18.86 -13.48 -1.96
CA ASN A 98 -17.72 -12.56 -1.82
C ASN A 98 -17.43 -11.82 -3.14
N LEU A 99 -17.56 -12.48 -4.30
CA LEU A 99 -17.41 -11.81 -5.59
C LEU A 99 -18.42 -10.68 -5.72
N ALA A 100 -19.70 -10.99 -5.48
CA ALA A 100 -20.79 -10.01 -5.58
C ALA A 100 -20.62 -8.84 -4.59
N LEU A 101 -20.14 -9.12 -3.37
CA LEU A 101 -19.84 -8.09 -2.36
C LEU A 101 -18.65 -7.22 -2.79
N SER A 102 -17.59 -7.84 -3.29
CA SER A 102 -16.35 -7.15 -3.65
C SER A 102 -16.46 -6.29 -4.92
N SER A 103 -17.47 -6.54 -5.75
CA SER A 103 -17.83 -5.69 -6.89
C SER A 103 -18.69 -4.48 -6.51
N LEU A 104 -19.15 -4.35 -5.25
CA LEU A 104 -19.92 -3.17 -4.85
C LEU A 104 -19.05 -1.91 -4.87
N SER A 105 -19.57 -0.82 -5.40
CA SER A 105 -18.90 0.48 -5.34
C SER A 105 -18.90 1.04 -3.92
N VAL A 106 -17.70 1.23 -3.35
CA VAL A 106 -17.48 1.80 -2.02
C VAL A 106 -16.78 3.14 -2.19
N LYS A 107 -17.55 4.23 -2.23
CA LYS A 107 -17.05 5.59 -2.57
C LYS A 107 -15.83 6.02 -1.76
N ILE A 108 -15.80 5.70 -0.47
CA ILE A 108 -14.68 6.05 0.42
C ILE A 108 -13.35 5.43 0.01
N LEU A 109 -13.34 4.32 -0.74
CA LEU A 109 -12.13 3.63 -1.23
C LEU A 109 -11.63 4.20 -2.58
N THR A 110 -12.28 5.24 -3.10
CA THR A 110 -11.95 5.81 -4.41
C THR A 110 -11.65 7.30 -4.32
N CYS A 111 -10.71 7.75 -5.15
CA CYS A 111 -10.39 9.16 -5.31
C CYS A 111 -11.31 9.78 -6.38
N PRO A 112 -11.96 10.94 -6.15
CA PRO A 112 -12.80 11.61 -7.14
C PRO A 112 -12.10 12.04 -8.43
N THR A 113 -10.77 12.13 -8.42
CA THR A 113 -9.94 12.46 -9.59
C THR A 113 -9.51 11.20 -10.34
N ASP A 114 -9.66 10.02 -9.76
CA ASP A 114 -9.27 8.75 -10.36
C ASP A 114 -10.34 8.20 -11.29
N THR A 115 -10.15 8.37 -12.60
CA THR A 115 -11.11 7.91 -13.62
C THR A 115 -11.12 6.40 -13.84
N THR A 116 -10.14 5.66 -13.31
CA THR A 116 -10.07 4.19 -13.50
C THR A 116 -10.84 3.42 -12.42
N ALA A 117 -11.16 4.08 -11.30
CA ALA A 117 -11.89 3.49 -10.17
C ALA A 117 -13.13 4.27 -9.71
N PHE A 118 -13.17 5.60 -9.85
CA PHE A 118 -14.24 6.42 -9.27
C PHE A 118 -15.60 6.17 -9.90
N GLY A 119 -16.58 5.82 -9.06
CA GLY A 119 -17.95 5.53 -9.51
C GLY A 119 -18.08 4.20 -10.27
N LEU A 120 -17.03 3.38 -10.29
CA LEU A 120 -17.03 2.05 -10.88
C LEU A 120 -17.22 0.98 -9.79
N ASP A 121 -17.76 -0.15 -10.23
CA ASP A 121 -17.96 -1.33 -9.39
C ASP A 121 -16.61 -1.97 -9.03
N GLY A 122 -16.43 -2.25 -7.75
CA GLY A 122 -15.19 -2.82 -7.20
C GLY A 122 -13.98 -1.88 -7.20
N GLY A 123 -14.16 -0.58 -7.51
CA GLY A 123 -13.06 0.39 -7.63
C GLY A 123 -12.26 0.59 -6.34
N LEU A 124 -10.94 0.74 -6.50
CA LEU A 124 -10.00 1.07 -5.43
C LEU A 124 -8.94 2.02 -5.99
N SER A 125 -8.76 3.18 -5.35
CA SER A 125 -7.73 4.16 -5.73
C SER A 125 -6.56 4.22 -4.76
N PHE A 126 -6.59 3.41 -3.71
CA PHE A 126 -5.67 3.49 -2.58
C PHE A 126 -4.91 2.18 -2.41
N ALA A 127 -3.62 2.29 -2.12
CA ALA A 127 -2.74 1.15 -1.94
C ALA A 127 -1.87 1.32 -0.70
N VAL A 128 -1.75 0.24 0.07
CA VAL A 128 -1.06 0.23 1.38
C VAL A 128 0.44 0.02 1.25
N ASN A 129 1.21 0.55 2.20
CA ASN A 129 2.65 0.37 2.23
C ASN A 129 3.03 -1.08 2.60
N ALA A 130 3.62 -1.80 1.64
CA ALA A 130 4.12 -3.16 1.82
C ALA A 130 5.65 -3.27 1.88
N GLY A 131 6.38 -2.16 2.06
CA GLY A 131 7.83 -2.21 2.21
C GLY A 131 8.58 -2.39 0.89
N TYR A 132 9.78 -2.94 1.00
CA TYR A 132 10.73 -2.97 -0.11
C TYR A 132 10.61 -4.26 -0.92
N SER A 133 10.76 -4.17 -2.25
CA SER A 133 10.64 -5.32 -3.15
C SER A 133 11.61 -5.27 -4.32
N ASP A 134 12.02 -6.45 -4.79
CA ASP A 134 12.82 -6.69 -5.99
C ASP A 134 11.92 -6.82 -7.26
N LEU A 135 10.99 -5.87 -7.48
CA LEU A 135 10.03 -5.98 -8.59
C LEU A 135 10.71 -6.04 -9.98
N LEU A 136 11.96 -5.58 -10.12
CA LEU A 136 12.57 -5.35 -11.43
C LEU A 136 13.56 -6.42 -11.91
N ALA A 137 13.87 -7.44 -11.11
CA ALA A 137 14.69 -8.57 -11.55
C ALA A 137 13.89 -9.78 -12.07
N GLY A 138 12.56 -9.68 -12.18
CA GLY A 138 11.74 -10.79 -12.69
C GLY A 138 11.87 -12.07 -11.87
N SER A 139 12.24 -11.97 -10.59
CA SER A 139 12.42 -13.10 -9.70
C SER A 139 11.07 -13.75 -9.40
N ALA A 140 11.04 -15.08 -9.26
CA ALA A 140 9.81 -15.82 -8.92
C ALA A 140 9.21 -15.43 -7.54
N ALA A 141 10.00 -14.75 -6.68
CA ALA A 141 9.55 -14.07 -5.46
C ALA A 141 8.51 -12.97 -5.75
N ALA A 142 8.47 -12.45 -6.98
CA ALA A 142 7.43 -11.55 -7.46
C ALA A 142 6.03 -12.21 -7.49
N ALA A 143 5.89 -13.54 -7.39
CA ALA A 143 4.56 -14.15 -7.33
C ALA A 143 3.81 -13.77 -6.04
N LEU A 144 4.51 -13.63 -4.91
CA LEU A 144 3.94 -13.31 -3.60
C LEU A 144 4.90 -12.42 -2.79
N HIS A 145 4.57 -11.14 -2.67
CA HIS A 145 5.36 -10.16 -1.94
C HIS A 145 5.17 -10.33 -0.42
N SER A 146 6.12 -10.99 0.24
CA SER A 146 6.06 -11.27 1.68
C SER A 146 7.42 -11.05 2.31
N ALA A 147 7.46 -10.47 3.51
CA ALA A 147 8.72 -10.22 4.21
C ALA A 147 9.55 -11.50 4.40
N GLY A 148 8.86 -12.63 4.60
CA GLY A 148 9.50 -13.93 4.75
C GLY A 148 9.94 -14.62 3.45
N PHE A 149 9.49 -14.17 2.28
CA PHE A 149 9.74 -14.81 0.98
C PHE A 149 10.57 -13.97 0.01
N GLU A 150 10.71 -12.68 0.31
CA GLU A 150 11.52 -11.73 -0.46
C GLU A 150 13.00 -12.10 -0.40
N ALA A 151 13.57 -12.40 -1.56
CA ALA A 151 14.95 -12.86 -1.74
C ALA A 151 15.96 -11.70 -1.76
N LEU A 152 15.78 -10.71 -0.88
CA LEU A 152 16.66 -9.55 -0.73
C LEU A 152 17.88 -9.90 0.13
N ASN A 153 19.08 -9.73 -0.40
CA ASN A 153 20.35 -10.12 0.24
C ASN A 153 21.01 -8.93 0.98
N TRP A 154 20.39 -8.40 2.03
CA TRP A 154 20.81 -7.15 2.67
C TRP A 154 22.22 -7.14 3.25
N ASN A 155 22.75 -8.29 3.62
CA ASN A 155 24.10 -8.45 4.18
C ASN A 155 25.15 -8.92 3.15
N ASN A 156 24.77 -9.12 1.89
CA ASN A 156 25.62 -9.63 0.81
C ASN A 156 26.32 -10.96 1.14
N THR A 157 25.71 -11.83 1.94
CA THR A 157 26.26 -13.15 2.27
C THR A 157 25.94 -14.20 1.20
N GLY A 158 24.99 -13.91 0.31
CA GLY A 158 24.50 -14.85 -0.70
C GLY A 158 23.45 -15.83 -0.17
N ASN A 159 23.22 -15.86 1.13
CA ASN A 159 22.02 -16.46 1.72
C ASN A 159 20.91 -15.43 1.65
N VAL A 160 19.70 -15.86 1.29
CA VAL A 160 18.51 -15.01 1.20
C VAL A 160 17.31 -15.77 1.76
N ASN A 161 16.21 -15.07 1.98
CA ASN A 161 14.95 -15.74 2.29
C ASN A 161 14.50 -16.60 1.11
N GLY A 162 14.10 -17.85 1.38
CA GLY A 162 13.54 -18.70 0.33
C GLY A 162 12.09 -18.36 0.00
N PRO A 163 11.59 -18.78 -1.18
CA PRO A 163 10.34 -18.28 -1.77
C PRO A 163 9.07 -18.92 -1.20
N THR A 164 9.15 -19.68 -0.09
CA THR A 164 8.03 -20.43 0.47
C THR A 164 8.00 -20.33 1.99
N GLU A 165 6.85 -20.64 2.59
CA GLU A 165 6.65 -20.61 4.04
C GLU A 165 7.60 -21.55 4.81
N THR A 166 7.99 -22.67 4.19
CA THR A 166 8.86 -23.68 4.80
C THR A 166 10.33 -23.49 4.51
N ALA A 167 10.70 -22.52 3.66
CA ALA A 167 12.08 -22.27 3.32
C ALA A 167 12.84 -21.65 4.50
N VAL A 168 14.14 -21.93 4.55
CA VAL A 168 15.04 -21.29 5.51
C VAL A 168 15.12 -19.79 5.18
N ARG A 169 15.05 -18.98 6.22
CA ARG A 169 15.18 -17.52 6.15
C ARG A 169 16.57 -17.13 6.62
N ASP A 170 17.17 -16.13 5.99
CA ASP A 170 18.31 -15.45 6.58
C ASP A 170 17.78 -14.50 7.68
N PRO A 171 18.15 -14.68 8.96
CA PRO A 171 17.56 -13.91 10.05
C PRO A 171 17.80 -12.40 9.96
N PHE A 172 18.94 -11.99 9.37
CA PHE A 172 19.25 -10.58 9.20
C PHE A 172 18.41 -9.99 8.08
N ASP A 173 18.38 -10.64 6.92
CA ASP A 173 17.66 -10.16 5.75
C ASP A 173 16.15 -10.11 6.01
N TYR A 174 15.59 -11.18 6.58
CA TYR A 174 14.19 -11.21 7.01
C TYR A 174 13.86 -10.03 7.93
N LYS A 175 14.69 -9.76 8.94
CA LYS A 175 14.44 -8.64 9.85
C LYS A 175 14.50 -7.29 9.14
N VAL A 176 15.46 -7.08 8.24
CA VAL A 176 15.56 -5.83 7.46
C VAL A 176 14.34 -5.65 6.57
N THR A 177 13.90 -6.72 5.90
CA THR A 177 12.71 -6.68 5.07
C THR A 177 11.47 -6.35 5.89
N VAL A 178 11.21 -7.03 7.02
CA VAL A 178 10.06 -6.73 7.90
C VAL A 178 10.05 -5.24 8.32
N ASP A 179 11.20 -4.72 8.74
CA ASP A 179 11.34 -3.32 9.20
C ASP A 179 11.21 -2.29 8.04
N SER A 180 11.18 -2.73 6.78
CA SER A 180 11.05 -1.83 5.62
C SER A 180 9.61 -1.41 5.30
N GLY A 181 8.61 -2.17 5.76
CA GLY A 181 7.21 -1.97 5.39
C GLY A 181 6.25 -1.95 6.58
N MET A 182 5.06 -1.39 6.35
CA MET A 182 4.01 -1.27 7.37
C MET A 182 3.11 -2.51 7.43
N MET A 183 2.67 -3.00 6.28
CA MET A 183 1.68 -4.07 6.16
C MET A 183 2.21 -5.18 5.27
N TRP A 184 2.26 -6.39 5.79
CA TRP A 184 2.79 -7.55 5.10
C TRP A 184 1.71 -8.60 4.85
N MET A 185 2.03 -9.57 4.00
CA MET A 185 1.12 -10.65 3.65
C MET A 185 0.70 -11.43 4.91
N GLY A 186 -0.60 -11.66 5.05
CA GLY A 186 -1.17 -12.48 6.11
C GLY A 186 -1.40 -13.90 5.63
N ILE A 187 -1.16 -14.88 6.50
CA ILE A 187 -1.42 -16.29 6.19
C ILE A 187 -2.47 -16.80 7.15
N VAL A 188 -3.51 -17.46 6.63
CA VAL A 188 -4.43 -18.28 7.42
C VAL A 188 -4.13 -19.73 7.12
N ARG A 189 -3.93 -20.52 8.16
CA ARG A 189 -3.79 -21.98 8.04
C ARG A 189 -5.11 -22.66 8.32
N GLY A 190 -5.35 -23.85 7.78
CA GLY A 190 -6.56 -24.60 8.12
C GLY A 190 -6.59 -25.97 7.50
N THR A 191 -7.69 -26.68 7.73
CA THR A 191 -7.92 -28.02 7.17
C THR A 191 -9.05 -27.94 6.17
N MET A 192 -8.82 -28.47 4.98
CA MET A 192 -9.89 -28.75 4.02
C MET A 192 -10.44 -30.15 4.32
N GLY A 193 -11.70 -30.22 4.70
CA GLY A 193 -12.41 -31.48 4.87
C GLY A 193 -12.60 -32.19 3.52
N ALA A 194 -12.84 -33.50 3.56
CA ALA A 194 -13.05 -34.32 2.36
C ALA A 194 -14.21 -33.86 1.47
N ASN A 195 -15.15 -33.08 2.03
CA ASN A 195 -16.32 -32.52 1.34
C ASN A 195 -16.11 -31.05 0.90
N GLY A 196 -14.89 -30.51 0.98
CA GLY A 196 -14.59 -29.12 0.63
C GLY A 196 -14.88 -28.09 1.74
N GLU A 197 -15.25 -28.53 2.95
CA GLU A 197 -15.43 -27.64 4.10
C GLU A 197 -14.08 -27.07 4.56
N VAL A 198 -13.99 -25.74 4.70
CA VAL A 198 -12.76 -25.06 5.11
C VAL A 198 -12.88 -24.63 6.57
N SER A 199 -12.06 -25.22 7.45
CA SER A 199 -11.90 -24.74 8.83
C SER A 199 -10.66 -23.86 8.93
N LEU A 200 -10.85 -22.57 9.21
CA LEU A 200 -9.77 -21.60 9.28
C LEU A 200 -9.26 -21.42 10.70
N SER A 201 -7.94 -21.34 10.84
CA SER A 201 -7.30 -20.80 12.05
C SER A 201 -7.30 -19.26 12.03
N LYS A 202 -6.74 -18.64 13.07
CA LYS A 202 -6.52 -17.19 13.08
C LYS A 202 -5.63 -16.74 11.92
N VAL A 203 -5.80 -15.49 11.49
CA VAL A 203 -4.86 -14.84 10.57
C VAL A 203 -3.53 -14.63 11.29
N TYR A 204 -2.44 -15.11 10.68
CA TYR A 204 -1.07 -14.85 11.10
C TYR A 204 -0.55 -13.67 10.29
N ASN A 205 -0.47 -12.49 10.93
CA ASN A 205 0.03 -11.25 10.36
C ASN A 205 1.23 -10.71 11.16
N ASP A 206 2.07 -11.61 11.68
CA ASP A 206 3.14 -11.27 12.62
C ASP A 206 4.20 -10.34 12.03
N ASP A 207 4.32 -10.29 10.70
CA ASP A 207 5.23 -9.40 9.98
C ASP A 207 4.70 -7.96 9.90
N SER A 208 3.38 -7.73 9.95
CA SER A 208 2.81 -6.38 9.94
C SER A 208 3.14 -5.61 11.22
N GLN A 209 3.34 -4.30 11.09
CA GLN A 209 3.67 -3.43 12.21
C GLN A 209 2.46 -3.21 13.12
N SER A 210 2.73 -2.96 14.40
CA SER A 210 1.77 -2.41 15.36
C SER A 210 2.03 -0.92 15.54
N MET A 211 1.06 -0.19 16.12
CA MET A 211 1.22 1.25 16.31
C MET A 211 2.43 1.61 17.20
N ASP A 212 2.79 0.72 18.14
CA ASP A 212 3.93 0.84 19.05
C ASP A 212 5.26 0.34 18.46
N SER A 213 5.24 -0.46 17.39
CA SER A 213 6.47 -0.97 16.76
C SER A 213 7.09 0.00 15.75
N VAL A 214 6.36 1.04 15.33
CA VAL A 214 6.84 2.07 14.40
C VAL A 214 7.86 2.97 15.10
N ALA A 215 9.14 2.72 14.84
CA ALA A 215 10.25 3.34 15.55
C ALA A 215 10.46 4.83 15.19
N ASP A 216 10.16 5.21 13.95
CA ASP A 216 10.37 6.57 13.46
C ASP A 216 9.21 7.52 13.81
N GLY A 217 8.12 6.98 14.38
CA GLY A 217 6.92 7.73 14.75
C GLY A 217 5.82 7.67 13.69
N LEU A 218 4.59 7.51 14.16
CA LEU A 218 3.42 7.33 13.30
C LEU A 218 3.17 8.50 12.33
N ALA A 219 3.55 9.72 12.71
CA ALA A 219 3.41 10.91 11.88
C ALA A 219 4.48 11.02 10.76
N GLN A 220 5.51 10.18 10.77
CA GLN A 220 6.60 10.23 9.78
C GLN A 220 6.63 9.01 8.87
N THR A 221 5.78 8.02 9.13
CA THR A 221 5.70 6.80 8.32
C THR A 221 4.43 6.77 7.48
N ILE A 222 4.62 6.60 6.17
CA ILE A 222 3.55 6.45 5.19
C ILE A 222 2.81 5.14 5.46
N LEU A 223 1.49 5.22 5.59
CA LEU A 223 0.60 4.08 5.77
C LEU A 223 0.03 3.59 4.44
N LEU A 224 -0.47 4.52 3.61
CA LEU A 224 -1.01 4.23 2.28
C LEU A 224 -0.90 5.48 1.38
N THR A 225 -1.03 5.25 0.08
CA THR A 225 -0.98 6.28 -0.97
C THR A 225 -2.08 6.05 -1.99
N GLU A 226 -2.35 7.07 -2.80
CA GLU A 226 -3.05 6.88 -4.07
C GLU A 226 -2.24 6.01 -5.04
N ASN A 227 -2.95 5.14 -5.75
CA ASN A 227 -2.46 4.38 -6.90
C ASN A 227 -3.61 4.19 -7.90
N VAL A 228 -3.57 4.90 -9.04
CA VAL A 228 -4.56 4.77 -10.14
C VAL A 228 -4.50 3.42 -10.87
N ASN A 229 -3.48 2.61 -10.58
CA ASN A 229 -3.34 1.25 -11.09
C ASN A 229 -3.80 0.21 -10.06
N ALA A 230 -4.45 0.61 -8.97
CA ALA A 230 -4.98 -0.31 -7.97
C ALA A 230 -6.36 -0.86 -8.38
N GLY A 231 -6.79 -1.92 -7.70
CA GLY A 231 -8.17 -2.40 -7.73
C GLY A 231 -8.51 -3.46 -8.78
N GLU A 232 -7.65 -3.75 -9.75
CA GLU A 232 -7.90 -4.80 -10.76
C GLU A 232 -6.67 -5.69 -10.95
N SER A 233 -6.92 -6.99 -11.05
CA SER A 233 -5.94 -7.98 -11.54
C SER A 233 -6.66 -8.94 -12.48
N GLY A 234 -6.06 -9.22 -13.64
CA GLY A 234 -6.59 -10.19 -14.59
C GLY A 234 -7.97 -9.85 -15.15
N GLY A 235 -8.32 -8.57 -15.28
CA GLY A 235 -9.61 -8.11 -15.83
C GLY A 235 -10.76 -8.10 -14.83
N VAL A 236 -10.52 -8.41 -13.55
CA VAL A 236 -11.54 -8.40 -12.50
C VAL A 236 -11.23 -7.29 -11.50
N ARG A 237 -12.12 -6.30 -11.43
CA ARG A 237 -12.04 -5.19 -10.48
C ARG A 237 -12.69 -5.57 -9.16
N SER A 238 -11.93 -5.43 -8.09
CA SER A 238 -12.33 -5.79 -6.74
C SER A 238 -11.42 -5.12 -5.71
N TRP A 239 -11.99 -4.29 -4.85
CA TRP A 239 -11.27 -3.72 -3.72
C TRP A 239 -10.83 -4.78 -2.69
N ALA A 240 -11.39 -6.00 -2.76
CA ALA A 240 -11.04 -7.11 -1.90
C ALA A 240 -9.89 -7.98 -2.44
N ASN A 241 -9.34 -7.68 -3.61
CA ASN A 241 -8.27 -8.47 -4.22
C ASN A 241 -6.98 -8.40 -3.38
N PRO A 242 -6.48 -9.53 -2.82
CA PRO A 242 -5.29 -9.55 -1.98
C PRO A 242 -3.98 -9.45 -2.75
N ASP A 243 -3.98 -9.52 -4.09
CA ASP A 243 -2.76 -9.38 -4.89
C ASP A 243 -2.10 -8.03 -4.62
N TRP A 244 -0.88 -8.08 -4.07
CA TRP A 244 -0.11 -6.92 -3.68
C TRP A 244 0.05 -5.92 -4.82
N ARG A 245 0.08 -6.36 -6.08
CA ARG A 245 0.17 -5.44 -7.22
C ARG A 245 -1.06 -4.57 -7.43
N SER A 246 -2.20 -5.01 -6.90
CA SER A 246 -3.49 -4.35 -7.04
C SER A 246 -3.92 -3.58 -5.80
N ASN A 247 -3.27 -3.77 -4.65
CA ASN A 247 -3.73 -3.13 -3.39
C ASN A 247 -2.59 -2.61 -2.51
N ALA A 248 -1.33 -2.83 -2.87
CA ALA A 248 -0.17 -2.37 -2.13
C ALA A 248 0.78 -1.55 -3.02
N VAL A 249 1.58 -0.72 -2.37
CA VAL A 249 2.74 -0.07 -2.96
C VAL A 249 4.01 -0.62 -2.35
N VAL A 250 5.05 -0.69 -3.16
CA VAL A 250 6.38 -1.11 -2.74
C VAL A 250 7.40 -0.04 -3.11
N PHE A 251 8.48 0.03 -2.35
CA PHE A 251 9.66 0.74 -2.80
C PHE A 251 10.55 -0.23 -3.59
N PRO A 252 10.85 0.02 -4.87
CA PRO A 252 11.63 -0.91 -5.67
C PRO A 252 13.11 -0.83 -5.31
N ILE A 253 13.74 -2.01 -5.21
CA ILE A 253 15.17 -2.19 -5.00
C ILE A 253 15.78 -2.89 -6.21
N ASP A 254 16.99 -2.49 -6.59
CA ASP A 254 17.80 -3.24 -7.55
C ASP A 254 18.64 -4.31 -6.82
N PRO A 255 18.37 -5.61 -7.02
CA PRO A 255 19.09 -6.68 -6.35
C PRO A 255 20.45 -6.99 -7.02
N THR A 256 20.69 -6.48 -8.23
CA THR A 256 21.90 -6.78 -9.02
C THR A 256 23.09 -5.91 -8.59
N LEU A 257 22.80 -4.80 -7.91
CA LEU A 257 23.79 -4.01 -7.20
C LEU A 257 24.14 -4.78 -5.91
N GLY A 258 25.22 -5.59 -5.93
CA GLY A 258 25.66 -6.43 -4.81
C GLY A 258 25.40 -5.77 -3.46
N THR A 259 24.35 -6.25 -2.77
CA THR A 259 23.55 -5.54 -1.76
C THR A 259 24.26 -5.45 -0.41
N SER A 260 25.47 -4.90 -0.41
CA SER A 260 26.26 -4.62 0.79
C SER A 260 25.71 -3.37 1.47
N PHE A 261 24.47 -3.41 1.97
CA PHE A 261 23.89 -2.25 2.66
C PHE A 261 24.28 -2.27 4.13
N ASN A 262 25.35 -1.53 4.44
CA ASN A 262 25.17 -0.52 5.46
C ASN A 262 24.14 0.48 4.87
N PHE A 263 23.24 1.06 5.65
CA PHE A 263 22.41 2.19 5.20
C PHE A 263 23.13 3.56 5.41
N PRO A 264 24.28 3.91 4.78
CA PRO A 264 24.71 5.29 4.70
C PRO A 264 24.44 5.85 3.31
N GLU A 265 24.02 7.10 3.32
CA GLU A 265 23.99 8.02 2.19
C GLU A 265 25.22 7.89 1.25
N PRO A 266 25.09 8.14 -0.07
CA PRO A 266 23.90 8.67 -0.75
C PRO A 266 23.34 7.75 -1.86
N ARG A 267 23.74 6.49 -1.92
CA ARG A 267 23.24 5.58 -2.96
C ARG A 267 22.37 4.51 -2.34
N LEU A 268 21.09 4.82 -2.19
CA LEU A 268 20.08 3.77 -2.22
C LEU A 268 20.31 2.96 -3.52
N PRO A 269 20.12 1.62 -3.50
CA PRO A 269 20.25 0.76 -4.67
C PRO A 269 19.02 0.97 -5.53
N LEU A 270 18.99 2.18 -6.07
CA LEU A 270 18.01 2.69 -6.97
C LEU A 270 18.23 1.97 -8.29
N VAL A 271 17.16 1.36 -8.77
CA VAL A 271 17.06 0.85 -10.12
C VAL A 271 17.54 1.95 -11.05
N SER A 272 18.37 1.61 -12.05
CA SER A 272 18.91 2.56 -13.03
C SER A 272 17.86 3.45 -13.75
N SER A 273 16.56 3.21 -13.59
CA SER A 273 15.43 4.05 -14.04
C SER A 273 14.39 4.36 -12.93
N THR A 274 14.84 4.85 -11.78
CA THR A 274 14.04 5.23 -10.58
C THR A 274 12.72 5.96 -10.82
N LYS A 275 12.60 6.69 -11.93
CA LYS A 275 11.36 7.33 -12.33
C LYS A 275 10.18 6.38 -12.46
N VAL A 276 10.39 5.07 -12.65
CA VAL A 276 9.31 4.08 -12.70
C VAL A 276 8.67 3.86 -11.32
N GLY A 277 9.45 3.92 -10.23
CA GLY A 277 9.01 3.63 -8.87
C GLY A 277 8.69 4.84 -7.99
N GLY A 278 9.04 6.04 -8.45
CA GLY A 278 8.78 7.29 -7.75
C GLY A 278 7.32 7.74 -7.80
N ILE A 279 7.02 8.83 -7.10
CA ILE A 279 5.69 9.44 -7.07
C ILE A 279 5.27 9.88 -8.47
N ASN A 280 4.13 9.38 -8.97
CA ASN A 280 3.65 9.53 -10.34
C ASN A 280 4.60 9.00 -11.42
N GLY A 281 5.43 8.03 -11.07
CA GLY A 281 6.34 7.38 -12.02
C GLY A 281 5.65 6.58 -13.12
N GLN A 282 4.50 5.98 -12.79
CA GLN A 282 3.69 5.17 -13.70
C GLN A 282 2.18 5.41 -13.49
N THR A 283 1.67 6.50 -14.06
CA THR A 283 0.22 6.83 -14.02
C THR A 283 -0.59 6.22 -15.15
N GLY A 284 0.05 5.55 -16.12
CA GLY A 284 -0.61 4.97 -17.31
C GLY A 284 -0.34 3.48 -17.50
N GLY A 285 0.04 2.79 -16.42
CA GLY A 285 0.15 1.33 -16.44
C GLY A 285 -1.23 0.68 -16.57
N ALA A 286 -1.27 -0.60 -16.91
CA ALA A 286 -2.51 -1.36 -16.68
C ALA A 286 -2.71 -1.51 -15.17
N GLU A 287 -3.96 -1.51 -14.70
CA GLU A 287 -4.24 -1.83 -13.30
C GLU A 287 -3.62 -3.19 -12.91
N GLY A 288 -3.09 -3.28 -11.70
CA GLY A 288 -2.38 -4.46 -11.20
C GLY A 288 -0.96 -4.64 -11.75
N THR A 289 -0.40 -3.68 -12.48
CA THR A 289 0.97 -3.80 -13.03
C THR A 289 1.99 -2.84 -12.41
N SER A 290 1.54 -1.80 -11.72
CA SER A 290 2.37 -0.69 -11.24
C SER A 290 2.10 -0.43 -9.75
N PRO A 291 2.73 -1.16 -8.82
CA PRO A 291 2.55 -1.00 -7.37
C PRO A 291 3.33 0.20 -6.83
N PHE A 292 3.13 1.37 -7.43
CA PHE A 292 3.83 2.61 -7.10
C PHE A 292 2.83 3.75 -6.84
N PRO A 293 3.21 4.78 -6.09
CA PRO A 293 2.33 5.93 -5.87
C PRO A 293 1.99 6.60 -7.20
N ALA A 294 0.70 6.69 -7.51
CA ALA A 294 0.24 7.27 -8.76
C ALA A 294 -1.16 7.88 -8.61
N SER A 295 -1.34 9.11 -9.08
CA SER A 295 -2.62 9.81 -9.06
C SER A 295 -2.78 10.67 -10.31
N PHE A 296 -4.02 10.98 -10.68
CA PHE A 296 -4.30 12.01 -11.70
C PHE A 296 -4.36 13.43 -11.14
N HIS A 297 -4.02 13.63 -9.85
CA HIS A 297 -3.82 14.96 -9.33
C HIS A 297 -2.59 15.60 -9.99
N PRO A 298 -2.65 16.91 -10.33
CA PRO A 298 -1.49 17.59 -10.90
C PRO A 298 -0.29 17.56 -9.96
N GLN A 299 0.88 17.15 -10.48
CA GLN A 299 2.22 17.27 -9.87
C GLN A 299 2.51 16.39 -8.65
N GLY A 300 1.72 15.35 -8.37
CA GLY A 300 1.99 14.49 -7.21
C GLY A 300 0.83 13.60 -6.82
N CYS A 301 0.89 13.05 -5.60
CA CYS A 301 -0.15 12.19 -5.03
C CYS A 301 -0.43 12.58 -3.58
N ASN A 302 -1.60 12.21 -3.09
CA ASN A 302 -1.92 12.24 -1.67
C ASN A 302 -1.39 10.96 -0.99
N PHE A 303 -0.89 11.15 0.21
CA PHE A 303 -0.38 10.11 1.10
C PHE A 303 -1.07 10.24 2.45
N LEU A 304 -1.28 9.12 3.11
CA LEU A 304 -1.73 9.04 4.49
C LEU A 304 -0.59 8.50 5.34
N PHE A 305 -0.39 9.11 6.50
CA PHE A 305 0.58 8.67 7.50
C PHE A 305 -0.08 7.82 8.57
N ALA A 306 0.72 7.07 9.32
CA ALA A 306 0.22 6.09 10.29
C ALA A 306 -0.51 6.73 11.49
N ASP A 307 -0.31 8.02 11.75
CA ASP A 307 -1.08 8.84 12.69
C ASP A 307 -2.43 9.35 12.12
N GLY A 308 -2.76 9.00 10.87
CA GLY A 308 -4.03 9.29 10.22
C GLY A 308 -4.10 10.65 9.52
N HIS A 309 -3.04 11.47 9.54
CA HIS A 309 -3.03 12.70 8.75
C HIS A 309 -2.73 12.39 7.27
N ALA A 310 -3.34 13.16 6.38
CA ALA A 310 -3.13 13.07 4.94
C ALA A 310 -2.43 14.31 4.41
N GLN A 311 -1.44 14.11 3.54
CA GLN A 311 -0.62 15.16 2.93
C GLN A 311 -0.38 14.88 1.45
N PHE A 312 -0.39 15.95 0.65
CA PHE A 312 0.01 15.88 -0.75
C PHE A 312 1.54 15.99 -0.88
N MET A 313 2.14 15.07 -1.64
CA MET A 313 3.58 15.05 -1.91
C MET A 313 3.87 15.20 -3.41
N SER A 314 4.90 16.01 -3.73
CA SER A 314 5.28 16.32 -5.10
C SER A 314 5.92 15.12 -5.80
N SER A 315 5.65 14.96 -7.09
CA SER A 315 6.38 14.02 -7.97
C SER A 315 7.86 14.35 -8.13
N SER A 316 8.27 15.56 -7.75
CA SER A 316 9.66 16.00 -7.73
C SER A 316 10.35 15.81 -6.37
N MET A 317 9.73 15.10 -5.42
CA MET A 317 10.33 14.83 -4.10
C MET A 317 11.62 14.02 -4.27
N ASP A 318 12.61 14.33 -3.44
CA ASP A 318 13.85 13.55 -3.39
C ASP A 318 13.56 12.10 -2.97
N GLU A 319 14.08 11.16 -3.75
CA GLU A 319 13.80 9.73 -3.57
C GLU A 319 14.36 9.18 -2.25
N THR A 320 15.44 9.77 -1.72
CA THR A 320 16.01 9.40 -0.42
C THR A 320 15.08 9.83 0.71
N VAL A 321 14.46 11.01 0.59
CA VAL A 321 13.43 11.47 1.53
C VAL A 321 12.20 10.57 1.44
N TYR A 322 11.73 10.26 0.23
CA TYR A 322 10.59 9.36 0.04
C TYR A 322 10.85 7.97 0.66
N ALA A 323 12.02 7.37 0.41
CA ALA A 323 12.40 6.09 1.00
C ALA A 323 12.34 6.11 2.54
N ARG A 324 12.79 7.21 3.18
CA ARG A 324 12.75 7.36 4.64
C ARG A 324 11.34 7.43 5.19
N LEU A 325 10.46 8.18 4.54
CA LEU A 325 9.06 8.27 4.93
C LEU A 325 8.33 6.93 4.70
N PHE A 326 8.84 6.10 3.79
CA PHE A 326 8.24 4.81 3.48
C PHE A 326 8.54 3.76 4.55
N THR A 327 9.74 3.69 5.12
CA THR A 327 10.05 2.67 6.14
C THR A 327 9.66 3.10 7.56
N PRO A 328 9.06 2.20 8.37
CA PRO A 328 8.81 2.47 9.80
C PRO A 328 10.08 2.53 10.68
N SER A 329 11.25 2.22 10.13
CA SER A 329 12.54 2.16 10.83
C SER A 329 13.67 2.89 10.08
N GLY A 330 13.34 3.83 9.20
CA GLY A 330 14.28 4.57 8.37
C GLY A 330 15.39 5.29 9.14
N THR A 331 15.11 5.91 10.28
CA THR A 331 16.13 6.56 11.10
C THR A 331 17.01 5.55 11.84
N ARG A 332 16.38 4.53 12.44
CA ARG A 332 17.06 3.47 13.22
C ARG A 332 18.01 2.63 12.39
N ARG A 333 17.67 2.34 11.13
CA ARG A 333 18.51 1.56 10.22
C ARG A 333 19.74 2.32 9.73
N ARG A 334 19.71 3.67 9.74
CA ARG A 334 20.84 4.54 9.38
C ARG A 334 21.89 4.65 10.48
N ASN A 335 21.46 4.71 11.74
CA ASN A 335 22.37 4.86 12.86
C ASN A 335 21.96 3.92 14.01
N PRO A 336 22.58 2.74 14.13
CA PRO A 336 22.21 1.76 15.16
C PRO A 336 22.38 2.29 16.58
N ASP A 337 23.16 3.37 16.78
CA ASP A 337 23.41 4.01 18.06
C ASP A 337 22.40 5.13 18.38
N VAL A 338 21.57 5.53 17.42
CA VAL A 338 20.51 6.53 17.62
C VAL A 338 19.19 5.82 17.86
N ARG A 339 18.89 5.60 19.14
CA ARG A 339 17.50 5.42 19.60
C ARG A 339 16.84 6.81 19.62
N GLN A 340 16.55 7.37 18.46
CA GLN A 340 15.72 8.58 18.42
C GLN A 340 14.32 8.16 18.88
N ALA A 341 13.84 8.78 19.96
CA ALA A 341 12.42 8.86 20.19
C ALA A 341 11.80 9.54 18.95
N PRO A 342 10.57 9.17 18.56
CA PRO A 342 9.88 9.80 17.44
C PRO A 342 9.98 11.32 17.58
N LEU A 343 10.25 12.03 16.49
CA LEU A 343 10.35 13.49 16.45
C LEU A 343 8.98 14.12 16.75
N SER A 344 8.51 13.99 17.99
CA SER A 344 7.28 14.57 18.51
C SER A 344 7.22 14.51 20.04
N GLU A 345 8.29 14.89 20.73
CA GLU A 345 8.18 15.40 22.10
C GLU A 345 9.04 16.65 22.23
N ASN A 346 8.42 17.79 21.92
CA ASN A 346 8.79 19.15 22.38
C ASN A 346 10.29 19.49 22.41
N GLY A 347 10.78 20.16 21.36
CA GLY A 347 12.08 20.83 21.38
C GLY A 347 12.10 22.04 20.45
N PHE A 348 11.86 23.22 21.04
CA PHE A 348 12.36 24.50 20.54
C PHE A 348 13.90 24.52 20.54
#